data_AF-A0A2M8G6Z5-F1
#
_entry.id   AF-A0A2M8G6Z5-F1
#
_cell.length_a   1.000
_cell.length_b   1.000
_cell.length_c   1.000
_cell.angle_alpha   90.00
_cell.angle_beta   90.00
_cell.angle_gamma   90.00
#
_symmetry.space_group_name_H-M   'P 1'
#
loop_
_entity.id
_entity.type
_entity.pdbx_description
1 polymer ?
#
loop_
_entity_poly.entity_id
_entity_poly.type
_entity_poly.pdbx_seq_one_letter_code
_entity_poly.pdbx_strand_id
1 'polypeptide(L)'
;MFYLQYLKAELLRRFGKTFTITFGLAIASAIIITIISASQSLSQAQEKVLNPLENVGTDIMVTRSVGTDETERLDEASRTEMMQENMIQTDLSKLGNPGDSFKNDNFMPGTMLTFATSDLANLDSSSVKEYAQGLILNVLHQEGKIPQITAEFQTGGETVRVEQNIEPLTESERQTIDAARQKAMEDLKAKGIDPNSEEGRQALRDAQNAAMPERFTRFVGEYTTPQRTFRQELGAPQTDITTDNFVVAGVDTSKDTIGLILPNQITEGSYFNGQDQVIVNAAYSQKKSIKVGDQLTLGSKTLTVVGLVSPQLYTNTADLYLPLQDLQDLSGRQDRINVLLVKSTDAYSVEETSSKLGNLFAGAKIIDSSDTAQNVSGSLVNTANLT
;
A
#
# COMPACT_ATOMS: atom_id res chain seq x y z
N MET A 1 91.78 -14.79 -8.00
CA MET A 1 90.72 -13.89 -8.53
C MET A 1 89.81 -14.58 -9.56
N PHE A 2 90.33 -15.39 -10.49
CA PHE A 2 89.54 -16.01 -11.57
C PHE A 2 88.52 -17.07 -11.08
N TYR A 3 88.90 -17.91 -10.11
CA TYR A 3 88.03 -18.97 -9.57
C TYR A 3 86.77 -18.44 -8.88
N LEU A 4 86.86 -17.33 -8.16
CA LEU A 4 85.69 -16.73 -7.48
C LEU A 4 84.73 -16.08 -8.47
N GLN A 5 85.24 -15.47 -9.54
CA GLN A 5 84.40 -14.92 -10.62
C GLN A 5 83.72 -16.03 -11.41
N TYR A 6 84.43 -17.13 -11.68
CA TYR A 6 83.85 -18.30 -12.34
C TYR A 6 82.79 -19.00 -11.47
N LEU A 7 83.07 -19.21 -10.18
CA LEU A 7 82.11 -19.78 -9.23
C LEU A 7 80.85 -18.91 -9.11
N LYS A 8 81.03 -17.58 -9.04
CA LYS A 8 79.91 -16.62 -9.00
C LYS A 8 79.10 -16.64 -10.29
N ALA A 9 79.76 -16.70 -11.45
CA ALA A 9 79.10 -16.80 -12.75
C ALA A 9 78.33 -18.12 -12.91
N GLU A 10 78.90 -19.24 -12.46
CA GLU A 10 78.26 -20.56 -12.55
C GLU A 10 77.09 -20.71 -11.56
N LEU A 11 77.23 -20.18 -10.33
CA LEU A 11 76.14 -20.13 -9.35
C LEU A 11 74.98 -19.25 -9.84
N LEU A 12 75.25 -18.06 -10.39
CA LEU A 12 74.23 -17.17 -10.95
C LEU A 12 73.51 -17.81 -12.15
N ARG A 13 74.25 -18.51 -13.01
CA ARG A 13 73.69 -19.22 -14.16
C ARG A 13 72.81 -20.40 -13.75
N ARG A 14 73.15 -21.11 -12.67
CA ARG A 14 72.34 -22.21 -12.10
C ARG A 14 71.13 -21.69 -11.32
N PHE A 15 71.27 -20.54 -10.66
CA PHE A 15 70.16 -19.85 -9.97
C PHE A 15 69.09 -19.41 -10.96
N GLY A 16 69.48 -18.83 -12.11
CA GLY A 16 68.54 -18.41 -13.15
C GLY A 16 67.67 -19.55 -13.68
N LYS A 17 68.26 -20.74 -13.90
CA LYS A 17 67.53 -21.94 -14.34
C LYS A 17 66.60 -22.51 -13.27
N THR A 18 67.05 -22.52 -12.01
CA THR A 18 66.23 -23.03 -10.89
C THR A 18 65.05 -22.09 -10.65
N PHE A 19 65.27 -20.78 -10.69
CA PHE A 19 64.23 -19.79 -10.47
C PHE A 19 63.15 -19.84 -11.57
N THR A 20 63.52 -20.03 -12.84
CA THR A 20 62.54 -20.15 -13.93
C THR A 20 61.67 -21.39 -13.78
N ILE A 21 62.24 -22.54 -13.39
CA ILE A 21 61.48 -23.77 -13.18
C ILE A 21 60.54 -23.62 -11.97
N THR A 22 61.04 -23.11 -10.84
CA THR A 22 60.21 -22.92 -9.64
C THR A 22 59.09 -21.92 -9.89
N PHE A 23 59.35 -20.83 -10.62
CA PHE A 23 58.34 -19.82 -10.93
C PHE A 23 57.28 -20.36 -11.89
N GLY A 24 57.67 -21.12 -12.91
CA GLY A 24 56.73 -21.81 -13.80
C GLY A 24 55.82 -22.78 -13.05
N LEU A 25 56.38 -23.56 -12.13
CA LEU A 25 55.62 -24.52 -11.32
C LEU A 25 54.71 -23.83 -10.29
N ALA A 26 55.15 -22.70 -9.73
CA ALA A 26 54.36 -21.89 -8.82
C ALA A 26 53.15 -21.26 -9.53
N ILE A 27 53.31 -20.71 -10.74
CA ILE A 27 52.21 -20.17 -11.54
C ILE A 27 51.21 -21.27 -11.89
N ALA A 28 51.68 -22.42 -12.37
CA ALA A 28 50.81 -23.54 -12.68
C ALA A 28 49.99 -23.99 -11.46
N SER A 29 50.63 -24.08 -10.30
CA SER A 29 49.95 -24.44 -9.04
C SER A 29 48.95 -23.38 -8.60
N ALA A 30 49.29 -22.09 -8.70
CA ALA A 30 48.40 -20.98 -8.35
C ALA A 30 47.14 -20.97 -9.24
N ILE A 31 47.30 -21.22 -10.54
CA ILE A 31 46.18 -21.34 -11.47
C ILE A 31 45.28 -22.52 -11.07
N ILE A 32 45.87 -23.68 -10.78
CA ILE A 32 45.10 -24.87 -10.37
C ILE A 32 44.32 -24.62 -9.08
N ILE A 33 44.96 -24.01 -8.06
CA ILE A 33 44.29 -23.69 -6.78
C ILE A 33 43.15 -22.69 -7.03
N THR A 34 43.35 -21.70 -7.89
CA THR A 34 42.32 -20.71 -8.23
C THR A 34 41.13 -21.38 -8.92
N ILE A 35 41.38 -22.31 -9.85
CA ILE A 35 40.33 -23.06 -10.53
C ILE A 35 39.59 -23.97 -9.54
N ILE A 36 40.30 -24.75 -8.72
CA ILE A 36 39.68 -25.64 -7.74
C ILE A 36 38.85 -24.83 -6.74
N SER A 37 39.38 -23.70 -6.25
CA SER A 37 38.65 -22.81 -5.34
C SER A 37 37.41 -22.21 -6.02
N ALA A 38 37.54 -21.73 -7.26
CA ALA A 38 36.42 -21.19 -8.02
C ALA A 38 35.35 -22.26 -8.26
N SER A 39 35.75 -23.46 -8.67
CA SER A 39 34.85 -24.60 -8.88
C SER A 39 34.16 -25.04 -7.60
N GLN A 40 34.89 -25.18 -6.49
CA GLN A 40 34.30 -25.55 -5.20
C GLN A 40 33.34 -24.47 -4.69
N SER A 41 33.69 -23.19 -4.83
CA SER A 41 32.81 -22.08 -4.45
C SER A 41 31.55 -22.02 -5.33
N LEU A 42 31.68 -22.28 -6.63
CA LEU A 42 30.56 -22.33 -7.55
C LEU A 42 29.67 -23.53 -7.26
N SER A 43 30.23 -24.71 -6.99
CA SER A 43 29.49 -25.90 -6.60
C SER A 43 28.78 -25.72 -5.25
N GLN A 44 29.39 -25.09 -4.25
CA GLN A 44 28.74 -24.77 -2.98
C GLN A 44 27.64 -23.72 -3.13
N ALA A 45 27.86 -22.69 -3.96
CA ALA A 45 26.83 -21.71 -4.28
C ALA A 45 25.67 -22.35 -5.05
N GLN A 46 25.96 -23.31 -5.94
CA GLN A 46 24.96 -24.08 -6.66
C GLN A 46 24.19 -25.02 -5.73
N GLU A 47 24.85 -25.76 -4.84
CA GLU A 47 24.20 -26.64 -3.85
C GLU A 47 23.26 -25.85 -2.93
N LYS A 48 23.70 -24.67 -2.47
CA LYS A 48 22.88 -23.75 -1.68
C LYS A 48 21.65 -23.23 -2.44
N VAL A 49 21.72 -23.12 -3.76
CA VAL A 49 20.62 -22.70 -4.64
C VAL A 49 19.76 -23.89 -5.09
N LEU A 50 20.32 -25.11 -5.15
CA LEU A 50 19.67 -26.32 -5.65
C LEU A 50 18.66 -26.90 -4.63
N ASN A 51 18.89 -26.73 -3.33
CA ASN A 51 17.98 -27.17 -2.27
C ASN A 51 17.57 -26.01 -1.34
N PRO A 52 16.80 -25.01 -1.82
CA PRO A 52 16.36 -23.88 -0.99
C PRO A 52 15.49 -24.32 0.19
N LEU A 53 14.81 -25.46 0.07
CA LEU A 53 13.96 -26.04 1.12
C LEU A 53 14.79 -26.54 2.32
N GLU A 54 15.95 -27.17 2.08
CA GLU A 54 16.82 -27.65 3.17
C GLU A 54 17.35 -26.51 4.04
N ASN A 55 17.61 -25.34 3.44
CA ASN A 55 18.10 -24.16 4.15
C ASN A 55 17.08 -23.58 5.16
N VAL A 56 15.80 -23.95 5.01
CA VAL A 56 14.71 -23.63 5.95
C VAL A 56 14.18 -24.87 6.67
N GLY A 57 14.93 -25.98 6.63
CA GLY A 57 14.65 -27.19 7.40
C GLY A 57 13.47 -28.03 6.90
N THR A 58 12.97 -27.76 5.70
CA THR A 58 11.81 -28.42 5.09
C THR A 58 12.20 -29.29 3.90
N ASP A 59 11.40 -30.32 3.62
CA ASP A 59 11.60 -31.18 2.46
C ASP A 59 10.57 -30.87 1.36
N ILE A 60 9.37 -30.43 1.78
CA ILE A 60 8.23 -30.16 0.91
C ILE A 60 7.66 -28.79 1.28
N MET A 61 7.29 -28.01 0.28
CA MET A 61 6.53 -26.77 0.42
C MET A 61 5.18 -26.92 -0.28
N VAL A 62 4.11 -26.68 0.44
CA VAL A 62 2.74 -26.69 -0.06
C VAL A 62 2.26 -25.26 -0.17
N THR A 63 1.84 -24.87 -1.36
CA THR A 63 1.19 -23.58 -1.66
C THR A 63 -0.12 -23.84 -2.37
N ARG A 64 -1.01 -22.85 -2.48
CA ARG A 64 -2.22 -22.97 -3.31
C ARG A 64 -2.21 -21.88 -4.36
N SER A 65 -2.20 -22.26 -5.63
CA SER A 65 -2.25 -21.29 -6.75
C SER A 65 -3.66 -21.16 -7.30
N VAL A 66 -3.95 -20.02 -7.92
CA VAL A 66 -5.19 -19.80 -8.67
C VAL A 66 -5.19 -20.71 -9.92
N GLY A 67 -5.83 -21.88 -9.82
CA GLY A 67 -6.08 -22.79 -10.92
C GLY A 67 -7.58 -22.85 -11.23
N THR A 68 -7.96 -22.67 -12.49
CA THR A 68 -9.37 -22.66 -12.92
C THR A 68 -10.10 -23.99 -12.67
N ASP A 69 -9.35 -25.09 -12.64
CA ASP A 69 -9.89 -26.44 -12.79
C ASP A 69 -10.45 -27.04 -11.49
N GLU A 70 -10.16 -26.43 -10.33
CA GLU A 70 -10.56 -26.94 -9.00
C GLU A 70 -11.38 -25.93 -8.18
N THR A 71 -11.93 -24.89 -8.82
CA THR A 71 -12.66 -23.79 -8.16
C THR A 71 -13.81 -24.27 -7.27
N GLU A 72 -14.50 -25.35 -7.65
CA GLU A 72 -15.63 -25.92 -6.89
C GLU A 72 -15.21 -26.57 -5.56
N ARG A 73 -13.95 -27.01 -5.45
CA ARG A 73 -13.40 -27.67 -4.25
C ARG A 73 -12.82 -26.68 -3.24
N LEU A 74 -12.71 -25.40 -3.62
CA LEU A 74 -12.26 -24.34 -2.74
C LEU A 74 -13.34 -23.99 -1.71
N ASP A 75 -12.90 -23.63 -0.50
CA ASP A 75 -13.80 -23.04 0.50
C ASP A 75 -14.25 -21.63 0.08
N GLU A 76 -15.33 -21.14 0.71
CA GLU A 76 -15.96 -19.86 0.35
C GLU A 76 -15.00 -18.66 0.50
N ALA A 77 -14.13 -18.67 1.51
CA ALA A 77 -13.17 -17.60 1.72
C ALA A 77 -12.11 -17.60 0.61
N SER A 78 -11.56 -18.76 0.24
CA SER A 78 -10.64 -18.89 -0.90
C SER A 78 -11.27 -18.42 -2.22
N ARG A 79 -12.54 -18.77 -2.47
CA ARG A 79 -13.26 -18.32 -3.67
C ARG A 79 -13.46 -16.80 -3.68
N THR A 80 -13.76 -16.23 -2.52
CA THR A 80 -13.88 -14.78 -2.35
C THR A 80 -12.56 -14.07 -2.61
N GLU A 81 -11.44 -14.58 -2.08
CA GLU A 81 -10.10 -14.04 -2.34
C GLU A 81 -9.78 -14.03 -3.85
N MET A 82 -10.06 -15.15 -4.53
CA MET A 82 -9.86 -15.26 -5.98
C MET A 82 -10.68 -14.23 -6.77
N MET A 83 -11.90 -13.91 -6.33
CA MET A 83 -12.74 -12.88 -6.97
C MET A 83 -12.27 -11.45 -6.64
N GLN A 84 -11.69 -11.24 -5.46
CA GLN A 84 -11.28 -9.92 -4.96
C GLN A 84 -9.94 -9.44 -5.51
N GLU A 85 -9.06 -10.34 -6.00
CA GLU A 85 -7.77 -9.95 -6.60
C GLU A 85 -7.90 -8.93 -7.75
N ASN A 86 -9.03 -8.89 -8.46
CA ASN A 86 -9.24 -7.97 -9.58
C ASN A 86 -10.00 -6.68 -9.22
N MET A 87 -10.42 -6.48 -7.96
CA MET A 87 -11.44 -5.46 -7.60
C MET A 87 -11.02 -4.53 -6.46
N ILE A 88 -9.73 -4.29 -6.27
CA ILE A 88 -9.26 -3.41 -5.20
C ILE A 88 -9.41 -1.96 -5.62
N GLN A 89 -10.53 -1.37 -5.20
CA GLN A 89 -10.73 0.07 -5.20
C GLN A 89 -10.74 0.55 -3.76
N THR A 90 -9.67 1.25 -3.36
CA THR A 90 -9.60 1.87 -2.03
C THR A 90 -10.69 2.92 -1.91
N ASP A 91 -11.68 2.65 -1.07
CA ASP A 91 -12.78 3.58 -0.81
C ASP A 91 -12.33 4.66 0.19
N LEU A 92 -11.73 5.72 -0.35
CA LEU A 92 -11.19 6.84 0.44
C LEU A 92 -12.26 7.55 1.29
N SER A 93 -13.53 7.46 0.93
CA SER A 93 -14.64 8.08 1.68
C SER A 93 -14.83 7.47 3.07
N LYS A 94 -14.35 6.24 3.28
CA LYS A 94 -14.38 5.54 4.57
C LYS A 94 -13.17 5.84 5.45
N LEU A 95 -12.15 6.53 4.92
CA LEU A 95 -10.88 6.75 5.61
C LEU A 95 -10.81 8.09 6.36
N GLY A 96 -11.79 8.98 6.18
CA GLY A 96 -11.82 10.29 6.84
C GLY A 96 -12.56 11.35 6.04
N ASN A 97 -12.42 12.61 6.45
CA ASN A 97 -13.00 13.74 5.73
C ASN A 97 -12.06 14.21 4.61
N PRO A 98 -12.58 14.89 3.56
CA PRO A 98 -11.74 15.53 2.57
C PRO A 98 -10.68 16.45 3.21
N GLY A 99 -9.43 16.27 2.80
CA GLY A 99 -8.26 16.99 3.32
C GLY A 99 -7.52 16.30 4.47
N ASP A 100 -8.13 15.31 5.13
CA ASP A 100 -7.47 14.53 6.19
C ASP A 100 -6.34 13.67 5.60
N SER A 101 -5.25 13.54 6.36
CA SER A 101 -4.18 12.60 6.03
C SER A 101 -4.64 11.18 6.34
N PHE A 102 -4.45 10.27 5.40
CA PHE A 102 -4.75 8.86 5.60
C PHE A 102 -3.51 8.00 5.38
N LYS A 103 -3.51 6.83 6.02
CA LYS A 103 -2.63 5.71 5.73
C LYS A 103 -3.50 4.47 5.65
N ASN A 104 -3.36 3.70 4.60
CA ASN A 104 -4.13 2.49 4.40
C ASN A 104 -3.24 1.39 3.83
N ASP A 105 -3.25 0.25 4.51
CA ASP A 105 -2.56 -0.96 4.08
C ASP A 105 -3.59 -1.98 3.63
N ASN A 106 -3.50 -2.39 2.37
CA ASN A 106 -4.33 -3.46 1.87
C ASN A 106 -3.52 -4.74 1.69
N PHE A 107 -3.98 -5.83 2.31
CA PHE A 107 -3.28 -7.11 2.36
C PHE A 107 -3.92 -8.11 1.40
N MET A 108 -3.11 -8.65 0.50
CA MET A 108 -3.56 -9.53 -0.58
C MET A 108 -2.73 -10.82 -0.61
N PRO A 109 -3.35 -11.99 -0.80
CA PRO A 109 -2.63 -13.24 -1.01
C PRO A 109 -1.85 -13.24 -2.34
N GLY A 110 -2.23 -12.36 -3.29
CA GLY A 110 -1.79 -12.45 -4.68
C GLY A 110 -2.06 -13.86 -5.21
N THR A 111 -1.22 -14.35 -6.10
CA THR A 111 -1.43 -15.66 -6.74
C THR A 111 -1.37 -16.89 -5.80
N MET A 112 -1.06 -16.69 -4.51
CA MET A 112 -1.00 -17.74 -3.48
C MET A 112 -2.23 -17.67 -2.57
N LEU A 113 -3.36 -18.24 -3.00
CA LEU A 113 -4.60 -18.30 -2.24
C LEU A 113 -4.38 -18.93 -0.86
N THR A 114 -5.10 -18.44 0.14
CA THR A 114 -5.01 -19.03 1.47
C THR A 114 -5.80 -20.34 1.56
N PHE A 115 -5.63 -21.06 2.67
CA PHE A 115 -6.38 -22.24 3.06
C PHE A 115 -6.48 -22.32 4.59
N ALA A 116 -7.49 -23.03 5.08
CA ALA A 116 -7.78 -23.11 6.51
C ALA A 116 -6.76 -24.01 7.22
N THR A 117 -6.29 -23.57 8.39
CA THR A 117 -5.40 -24.35 9.26
C THR A 117 -6.09 -25.59 9.83
N SER A 118 -7.43 -25.66 9.81
CA SER A 118 -8.19 -26.87 10.18
C SER A 118 -7.84 -28.08 9.31
N ASP A 119 -7.43 -27.87 8.06
CA ASP A 119 -7.03 -28.94 7.14
C ASP A 119 -5.77 -29.67 7.64
N LEU A 120 -4.96 -29.01 8.49
CA LEU A 120 -3.75 -29.58 9.08
C LEU A 120 -4.04 -30.71 10.07
N ALA A 121 -5.26 -30.78 10.63
CA ALA A 121 -5.66 -31.86 11.52
C ALA A 121 -5.68 -33.24 10.82
N ASN A 122 -5.71 -33.24 9.49
CA ASN A 122 -5.70 -34.44 8.66
C ASN A 122 -4.29 -34.86 8.21
N LEU A 123 -3.24 -34.19 8.69
CA LEU A 123 -1.87 -34.56 8.37
C LEU A 123 -1.51 -35.92 8.98
N ASP A 124 -0.98 -36.81 8.15
CA ASP A 124 -0.56 -38.14 8.55
C ASP A 124 0.77 -38.07 9.33
N SER A 125 0.69 -38.18 10.65
CA SER A 125 1.85 -38.20 11.55
C SER A 125 2.86 -39.34 11.27
N SER A 126 2.47 -40.36 10.51
CA SER A 126 3.40 -41.43 10.10
C SER A 126 4.32 -41.02 8.95
N SER A 127 3.94 -39.98 8.18
CA SER A 127 4.69 -39.47 7.04
C SER A 127 5.30 -38.08 7.30
N VAL A 128 4.66 -37.30 8.18
CA VAL A 128 5.09 -35.94 8.55
C VAL A 128 5.79 -35.96 9.91
N LYS A 129 7.10 -35.67 9.91
CA LYS A 129 7.90 -35.55 11.15
C LYS A 129 7.63 -34.22 11.86
N GLU A 130 7.59 -33.15 11.09
CA GLU A 130 7.40 -31.80 11.57
C GLU A 130 6.83 -30.93 10.45
N TYR A 131 6.10 -29.88 10.81
CA TYR A 131 5.64 -28.87 9.86
C TYR A 131 5.72 -27.47 10.48
N ALA A 132 5.77 -26.46 9.62
CA ALA A 132 5.64 -25.06 9.99
C ALA A 132 4.66 -24.34 9.07
N GLN A 133 3.94 -23.39 9.64
CA GLN A 133 2.91 -22.61 8.96
C GLN A 133 3.45 -21.27 8.49
N GLY A 134 2.93 -20.77 7.37
CA GLY A 134 3.33 -19.49 6.81
C GLY A 134 2.18 -18.78 6.09
N LEU A 135 2.16 -17.46 6.21
CA LEU A 135 1.22 -16.60 5.49
C LEU A 135 2.00 -15.50 4.78
N ILE A 136 2.03 -15.51 3.46
CA ILE A 136 2.73 -14.50 2.65
C ILE A 136 1.70 -13.63 1.95
N LEU A 137 1.74 -12.33 2.18
CA LEU A 137 0.81 -11.36 1.61
C LEU A 137 1.57 -10.23 0.91
N ASN A 138 1.05 -9.79 -0.23
CA ASN A 138 1.40 -8.52 -0.84
C ASN A 138 0.66 -7.39 -0.12
N VAL A 139 1.38 -6.34 0.24
CA VAL A 139 0.83 -5.15 0.88
C VAL A 139 0.91 -3.98 -0.08
N LEU A 140 -0.25 -3.40 -0.37
CA LEU A 140 -0.39 -2.11 -1.03
C LEU A 140 -0.53 -1.04 0.05
N HIS A 141 0.56 -0.33 0.32
CA HIS A 141 0.58 0.80 1.26
C HIS A 141 0.26 2.09 0.52
N GLN A 142 -0.74 2.81 1.00
CA GLN A 142 -1.14 4.09 0.45
C GLN A 142 -1.17 5.15 1.54
N GLU A 143 -0.54 6.27 1.29
CA GLU A 143 -0.60 7.44 2.17
C GLU A 143 -0.76 8.73 1.35
N GLY A 144 -1.42 9.72 1.92
CA GLY A 144 -1.67 11.00 1.26
C GLY A 144 -2.82 11.75 1.92
N LYS A 145 -3.38 12.73 1.22
CA LYS A 145 -4.58 13.44 1.67
C LYS A 145 -5.80 12.97 0.90
N ILE A 146 -6.91 12.84 1.60
CA ILE A 146 -8.19 12.48 0.98
C ILE A 146 -8.61 13.64 0.06
N PRO A 147 -8.82 13.40 -1.25
CA PRO A 147 -9.15 14.48 -2.17
C PRO A 147 -10.55 15.06 -1.89
N GLN A 148 -10.68 16.36 -2.07
CA GLN A 148 -11.99 17.02 -2.07
C GLN A 148 -12.63 16.88 -3.45
N ILE A 149 -13.66 16.03 -3.53
CA ILE A 149 -14.33 15.68 -4.80
C ILE A 149 -15.55 16.59 -5.06
N THR A 150 -15.93 17.44 -4.10
CA THR A 150 -17.09 18.34 -4.22
C THR A 150 -16.78 19.71 -3.61
N ALA A 151 -16.94 20.77 -4.40
CA ALA A 151 -16.99 22.13 -3.89
C ALA A 151 -18.46 22.60 -3.87
N GLU A 152 -18.91 23.04 -2.70
CA GLU A 152 -20.21 23.71 -2.51
C GLU A 152 -19.96 25.20 -2.39
N PHE A 153 -20.56 25.99 -3.29
CA PHE A 153 -20.55 27.44 -3.19
C PHE A 153 -21.97 27.95 -3.00
N GLN A 154 -22.16 28.79 -1.98
CA GLN A 154 -23.42 29.49 -1.75
C GLN A 154 -23.37 30.83 -2.48
N THR A 155 -24.41 31.13 -3.23
CA THR A 155 -24.59 32.39 -3.95
C THR A 155 -25.93 33.01 -3.56
N GLY A 156 -26.00 34.34 -3.45
CA GLY A 156 -27.20 35.06 -2.99
C GLY A 156 -27.11 35.52 -1.53
N GLY A 157 -28.19 36.12 -1.02
CA GLY A 157 -28.27 36.73 0.32
C GLY A 157 -27.79 38.17 0.41
N GLU A 158 -27.28 38.73 -0.68
CA GLU A 158 -26.97 40.15 -0.75
C GLU A 158 -28.26 40.97 -0.76
N THR A 159 -28.29 41.98 0.11
CA THR A 159 -29.35 42.98 0.14
C THR A 159 -28.99 44.07 -0.84
N VAL A 160 -29.66 44.11 -1.98
CA VAL A 160 -29.43 45.15 -2.99
C VAL A 160 -30.28 46.36 -2.59
N ARG A 161 -29.64 47.43 -2.15
CA ARG A 161 -30.27 48.75 -2.04
C ARG A 161 -30.33 49.39 -3.42
N VAL A 162 -31.53 49.50 -3.96
CA VAL A 162 -31.77 50.25 -5.20
C VAL A 162 -32.00 51.70 -4.82
N GLU A 163 -30.94 52.51 -4.84
CA GLU A 163 -31.07 53.97 -4.75
C GLU A 163 -31.56 54.49 -6.11
N GLN A 164 -32.88 54.64 -6.26
CA GLN A 164 -33.43 55.33 -7.43
C GLN A 164 -33.18 56.83 -7.29
N ASN A 165 -32.40 57.39 -8.21
CA ASN A 165 -32.22 58.83 -8.32
C ASN A 165 -33.50 59.43 -8.94
N ILE A 166 -34.50 59.75 -8.11
CA ILE A 166 -35.78 60.28 -8.57
C ILE A 166 -35.55 61.73 -9.00
N GLU A 167 -35.80 62.05 -10.26
CA GLU A 167 -35.69 63.42 -10.76
C GLU A 167 -36.61 64.37 -9.97
N PRO A 168 -36.15 65.60 -9.66
CA PRO A 168 -36.95 66.61 -8.96
C PRO A 168 -38.30 66.85 -9.65
N LEU A 169 -39.28 67.35 -8.91
CA LEU A 169 -40.58 67.70 -9.51
C LEU A 169 -40.39 68.68 -10.66
N THR A 170 -41.02 68.35 -11.79
CA THR A 170 -41.12 69.27 -12.93
C THR A 170 -42.03 70.44 -12.58
N GLU A 171 -41.90 71.54 -13.31
CA GLU A 171 -42.71 72.74 -13.06
C GLU A 171 -44.21 72.47 -13.20
N SER A 172 -44.61 71.65 -14.17
CA SER A 172 -46.02 71.23 -14.33
C SER A 172 -46.53 70.41 -13.14
N GLU A 173 -45.68 69.57 -12.56
CA GLU A 173 -46.07 68.74 -11.42
C GLU A 173 -46.18 69.54 -10.12
N ARG A 174 -45.28 70.53 -9.93
CA ARG A 174 -45.40 71.51 -8.85
C ARG A 174 -46.72 72.27 -8.95
N GLN A 175 -47.08 72.72 -10.15
CA GLN A 175 -48.34 73.42 -10.38
C GLN A 175 -49.57 72.55 -10.08
N THR A 176 -49.56 71.26 -10.44
CA THR A 176 -50.67 70.36 -10.07
C THR A 176 -50.79 70.16 -8.57
N ILE A 177 -49.66 70.06 -7.85
CA ILE A 177 -49.68 69.95 -6.39
C ILE A 177 -50.16 71.25 -5.74
N ASP A 178 -49.72 72.40 -6.23
CA ASP A 178 -50.17 73.70 -5.72
C ASP A 178 -51.65 73.94 -6.01
N ALA A 179 -52.14 73.57 -7.19
CA ALA A 179 -53.56 73.63 -7.52
C ALA A 179 -54.40 72.69 -6.64
N ALA A 180 -53.92 71.47 -6.38
CA ALA A 180 -54.59 70.53 -5.48
C ALA A 180 -54.63 71.07 -4.04
N ARG A 181 -53.55 71.68 -3.57
CA ARG A 181 -53.47 72.33 -2.25
C ARG A 181 -54.39 73.54 -2.15
N GLN A 182 -54.46 74.37 -3.19
CA GLN A 182 -55.37 75.53 -3.24
C GLN A 182 -56.84 75.08 -3.21
N LYS A 183 -57.19 74.10 -4.04
CA LYS A 183 -58.54 73.52 -4.05
C LYS A 183 -58.91 72.93 -2.68
N ALA A 184 -57.98 72.23 -2.03
CA ALA A 184 -58.20 71.72 -0.68
C ALA A 184 -58.37 72.84 0.37
N MET A 185 -57.62 73.95 0.26
CA MET A 185 -57.84 75.13 1.12
C MET A 185 -59.21 75.78 0.89
N GLU A 186 -59.67 75.87 -0.35
CA GLU A 186 -61.01 76.38 -0.68
C GLU A 186 -62.11 75.46 -0.12
N ASP A 187 -61.96 74.15 -0.25
CA ASP A 187 -62.89 73.16 0.29
C ASP A 187 -62.94 73.21 1.83
N LEU A 188 -61.79 73.40 2.50
CA LEU A 188 -61.72 73.59 3.95
C LEU A 188 -62.42 74.87 4.38
N LYS A 189 -62.21 75.97 3.65
CA LYS A 189 -62.86 77.27 3.92
C LYS A 189 -64.36 77.20 3.70
N ALA A 190 -64.83 76.51 2.66
CA ALA A 190 -66.25 76.30 2.41
C ALA A 190 -66.93 75.45 3.50
N LYS A 191 -66.18 74.55 4.14
CA LYS A 191 -66.64 73.71 5.26
C LYS A 191 -66.46 74.38 6.64
N GLY A 192 -65.85 75.57 6.70
CA GLY A 192 -65.57 76.27 7.96
C GLY A 192 -64.51 75.61 8.83
N ILE A 193 -63.69 74.72 8.26
CA ILE A 193 -62.63 74.00 8.98
C ILE A 193 -61.36 74.86 8.96
N ASP A 194 -60.76 75.09 10.14
CA ASP A 194 -59.48 75.81 10.25
C ASP A 194 -58.37 75.00 9.57
N PRO A 195 -57.65 75.53 8.56
CA PRO A 195 -56.54 74.85 7.90
C PRO A 195 -55.41 74.42 8.87
N ASN A 196 -55.28 75.11 10.01
CA ASN A 196 -54.27 74.79 11.02
C ASN A 196 -54.72 73.71 12.01
N SER A 197 -56.00 73.32 12.01
CA SER A 197 -56.51 72.20 12.81
C SER A 197 -55.93 70.88 12.33
N GLU A 198 -56.02 69.85 13.17
CA GLU A 198 -55.55 68.51 12.83
C GLU A 198 -56.28 67.94 11.61
N GLU A 199 -57.59 68.19 11.51
CA GLU A 199 -58.43 67.81 10.37
C GLU A 199 -58.08 68.60 9.10
N GLY A 200 -57.86 69.92 9.22
CA GLY A 200 -57.41 70.76 8.11
C GLY A 200 -56.04 70.35 7.57
N ARG A 201 -55.09 70.05 8.46
CA ARG A 201 -53.76 69.54 8.08
C ARG A 201 -53.84 68.18 7.41
N GLN A 202 -54.72 67.30 7.88
CA GLN A 202 -54.91 65.99 7.27
C GLN A 202 -55.48 66.11 5.86
N ALA A 203 -56.53 66.91 5.65
CA ALA A 203 -57.11 67.15 4.33
C ALA A 203 -56.10 67.76 3.34
N LEU A 204 -55.23 68.68 3.80
CA LEU A 204 -54.16 69.24 2.98
C LEU A 204 -53.09 68.19 2.61
N ARG A 205 -52.73 67.31 3.55
CA ARG A 205 -51.82 66.19 3.27
C ARG A 205 -52.41 65.20 2.28
N ASP A 206 -53.68 64.85 2.43
CA ASP A 206 -54.36 63.90 1.55
C ASP A 206 -54.49 64.46 0.13
N ALA A 207 -54.81 65.75 -0.01
CA ALA A 207 -54.84 66.43 -1.30
C ALA A 207 -53.44 66.53 -1.96
N GLN A 208 -52.40 66.79 -1.17
CA GLN A 208 -51.02 66.81 -1.65
C GLN A 208 -50.56 65.40 -2.08
N ASN A 209 -50.84 64.37 -1.29
CA ASN A 209 -50.50 62.98 -1.59
C ASN A 209 -51.25 62.48 -2.84
N ALA A 210 -52.51 62.88 -3.03
CA ALA A 210 -53.29 62.54 -4.22
C ALA A 210 -52.75 63.21 -5.50
N ALA A 211 -52.04 64.32 -5.38
CA ALA A 211 -51.41 65.05 -6.48
C ALA A 211 -49.93 64.72 -6.70
N MET A 212 -49.35 63.82 -5.89
CA MET A 212 -47.95 63.40 -6.01
C MET A 212 -47.76 62.41 -7.17
N PRO A 213 -46.72 62.56 -8.02
CA PRO A 213 -46.45 61.61 -9.09
C PRO A 213 -46.12 60.20 -8.58
N GLU A 214 -46.57 59.16 -9.30
CA GLU A 214 -46.40 57.74 -8.92
C GLU A 214 -44.93 57.34 -8.68
N ARG A 215 -43.97 58.02 -9.33
CA ARG A 215 -42.52 57.75 -9.15
C ARG A 215 -42.04 58.02 -7.72
N PHE A 216 -42.72 58.89 -6.97
CA PHE A 216 -42.41 59.15 -5.56
C PHE A 216 -43.13 58.19 -4.60
N THR A 217 -44.05 57.36 -5.10
CA THR A 217 -44.80 56.39 -4.28
C THR A 217 -44.24 54.97 -4.31
N ARG A 218 -43.36 54.62 -5.27
CA ARG A 218 -42.70 53.30 -5.30
C ARG A 218 -41.39 53.33 -4.51
N PHE A 219 -41.46 53.13 -3.21
CA PHE A 219 -40.28 52.85 -2.40
C PHE A 219 -39.92 51.37 -2.56
N VAL A 220 -38.87 51.02 -3.32
CA VAL A 220 -38.32 49.65 -3.34
C VAL A 220 -37.23 49.58 -2.26
N GLY A 221 -37.66 49.42 -1.01
CA GLY A 221 -36.77 49.16 0.11
C GLY A 221 -36.30 47.70 0.06
N GLU A 222 -34.99 47.53 -0.17
CA GLU A 222 -34.21 46.31 0.11
C GLU A 222 -34.78 45.00 -0.49
N TYR A 223 -34.21 44.56 -1.61
CA TYR A 223 -34.48 43.22 -2.15
C TYR A 223 -33.34 42.26 -1.81
N THR A 224 -33.63 41.23 -1.01
CA THR A 224 -32.68 40.16 -0.68
C THR A 224 -32.81 39.04 -1.71
N THR A 225 -31.71 38.71 -2.38
CA THR A 225 -31.67 37.57 -3.30
C THR A 225 -31.73 36.23 -2.55
N PRO A 226 -32.49 35.22 -3.03
CA PRO A 226 -32.57 33.92 -2.37
C PRO A 226 -31.23 33.19 -2.46
N GLN A 227 -30.78 32.63 -1.34
CA GLN A 227 -29.60 31.76 -1.26
C GLN A 227 -29.77 30.53 -2.16
N ARG A 228 -28.78 30.23 -2.99
CA ARG A 228 -28.70 29.03 -3.83
C ARG A 228 -27.36 28.36 -3.63
N THR A 229 -27.39 27.04 -3.37
CA THR A 229 -26.19 26.21 -3.26
C THR A 229 -25.93 25.53 -4.60
N PHE A 230 -24.73 25.70 -5.15
CA PHE A 230 -24.28 25.01 -6.35
C PHE A 230 -23.21 23.98 -5.99
N ARG A 231 -23.36 22.75 -6.49
CA ARG A 231 -22.37 21.68 -6.42
C ARG A 231 -21.71 21.55 -7.78
N GLN A 232 -20.41 21.78 -7.86
CA GLN A 232 -19.63 21.54 -9.07
C GLN A 232 -18.72 20.34 -8.83
N GLU A 233 -18.86 19.30 -9.66
CA GLU A 233 -17.89 18.21 -9.71
C GLU A 233 -16.60 18.77 -10.31
N LEU A 234 -15.58 18.93 -9.47
CA LEU A 234 -14.24 19.25 -9.91
C LEU A 234 -13.71 18.00 -10.62
N GLY A 235 -13.16 18.15 -11.84
CA GLY A 235 -12.53 17.05 -12.56
C GLY A 235 -11.47 16.34 -11.71
N ALA A 236 -11.14 15.08 -12.06
CA ALA A 236 -10.31 14.17 -11.27
C ALA A 236 -9.22 14.90 -10.46
N PRO A 237 -9.37 14.99 -9.12
CA PRO A 237 -8.49 15.82 -8.31
C PRO A 237 -7.05 15.34 -8.44
N GLN A 238 -6.09 16.27 -8.50
CA GLN A 238 -4.69 15.90 -8.33
C GLN A 238 -4.51 15.40 -6.89
N THR A 239 -4.25 14.11 -6.75
CA THR A 239 -4.00 13.47 -5.45
C THR A 239 -2.51 13.46 -5.19
N ASP A 240 -2.12 13.76 -3.96
CA ASP A 240 -0.75 13.61 -3.44
C ASP A 240 -0.51 12.21 -2.86
N ILE A 241 -1.34 11.23 -3.29
CA ILE A 241 -1.31 9.87 -2.77
C ILE A 241 -0.09 9.15 -3.32
N THR A 242 0.79 8.71 -2.42
CA THR A 242 1.89 7.81 -2.73
C THR A 242 1.41 6.37 -2.57
N THR A 243 2.03 5.47 -3.33
CA THR A 243 1.69 4.05 -3.29
C THR A 243 2.96 3.23 -3.31
N ASP A 244 3.16 2.44 -2.26
CA ASP A 244 4.28 1.54 -2.08
C ASP A 244 3.79 0.10 -2.04
N ASN A 245 4.50 -0.80 -2.71
CA ASN A 245 4.24 -2.22 -2.68
C ASN A 245 5.41 -2.95 -2.01
N PHE A 246 5.10 -3.84 -1.08
CA PHE A 246 6.07 -4.72 -0.43
C PHE A 246 5.39 -6.03 0.00
N VAL A 247 6.20 -7.03 0.32
CA VAL A 247 5.71 -8.36 0.72
C VAL A 247 5.93 -8.55 2.22
N VAL A 248 4.91 -9.08 2.90
CA VAL A 248 4.96 -9.41 4.33
C VAL A 248 4.71 -10.90 4.54
N ALA A 249 5.48 -11.53 5.41
CA ALA A 249 5.34 -12.92 5.77
C ALA A 249 5.06 -13.11 7.27
N GLY A 250 4.04 -13.90 7.59
CA GLY A 250 3.74 -14.40 8.92
C GLY A 250 4.47 -15.72 9.15
N VAL A 251 5.27 -15.77 10.20
CA VAL A 251 6.16 -16.89 10.53
C VAL A 251 5.64 -17.63 11.76
N ASP A 252 5.57 -18.94 11.69
CA ASP A 252 5.31 -19.78 12.86
C ASP A 252 6.51 -19.74 13.83
N THR A 253 6.39 -18.93 14.89
CA THR A 253 7.46 -18.71 15.87
C THR A 253 7.56 -19.83 16.91
N SER A 254 6.65 -20.82 16.87
CA SER A 254 6.72 -21.99 17.75
C SER A 254 7.80 -23.00 17.33
N LYS A 255 8.35 -22.82 16.13
CA LYS A 255 9.34 -23.69 15.49
C LYS A 255 10.66 -22.94 15.24
N ASP A 256 11.78 -23.56 15.61
CA ASP A 256 13.12 -22.99 15.42
C ASP A 256 13.99 -23.78 14.42
N THR A 257 13.54 -24.97 14.02
CA THR A 257 14.21 -25.87 13.07
C THR A 257 13.58 -25.89 11.67
N ILE A 258 12.36 -25.37 11.53
CA ILE A 258 11.61 -25.30 10.27
C ILE A 258 10.74 -24.04 10.25
N GLY A 259 10.70 -23.31 9.14
CA GLY A 259 9.93 -22.06 9.04
C GLY A 259 10.35 -21.20 7.85
N LEU A 260 9.57 -20.16 7.53
CA LEU A 260 9.92 -19.24 6.42
C LEU A 260 11.28 -18.56 6.62
N ILE A 261 11.64 -18.31 7.89
CA ILE A 261 12.98 -17.89 8.32
C ILE A 261 13.36 -18.62 9.62
N LEU A 262 14.66 -18.85 9.80
CA LEU A 262 15.20 -19.55 10.96
C LEU A 262 16.12 -18.65 11.80
N PRO A 263 16.33 -18.94 13.10
CA PRO A 263 17.19 -18.15 13.98
C PRO A 263 18.64 -18.01 13.47
N ASN A 264 19.18 -19.04 12.81
CA ASN A 264 20.54 -19.02 12.25
C ASN A 264 20.69 -18.14 10.99
N GLN A 265 19.59 -17.61 10.45
CA GLN A 265 19.57 -16.71 9.29
C GLN A 265 19.55 -15.23 9.70
N ILE A 266 19.42 -14.94 11.00
CA ILE A 266 19.45 -13.59 11.54
C ILE A 266 20.88 -13.06 11.46
N THR A 267 21.04 -11.94 10.76
CA THR A 267 22.33 -11.29 10.53
C THR A 267 22.65 -10.22 11.58
N GLU A 268 21.60 -9.61 12.15
CA GLU A 268 21.71 -8.55 13.16
C GLU A 268 20.49 -8.60 14.09
N GLY A 269 20.66 -8.29 15.38
CA GLY A 269 19.59 -8.32 16.38
C GLY A 269 19.27 -9.73 16.88
N SER A 270 18.00 -10.04 17.10
CA SER A 270 17.52 -11.32 17.61
C SER A 270 16.38 -11.90 16.77
N TYR A 271 16.16 -13.21 16.89
CA TYR A 271 14.92 -13.84 16.43
C TYR A 271 13.73 -13.41 17.30
N PHE A 272 12.51 -13.76 16.88
CA PHE A 272 11.29 -13.44 17.62
C PHE A 272 11.32 -14.01 19.04
N ASN A 273 10.82 -13.24 19.99
CA ASN A 273 10.61 -13.66 21.37
C ASN A 273 9.22 -13.30 21.92
N GLY A 274 8.34 -12.75 21.06
CA GLY A 274 6.98 -12.34 21.41
C GLY A 274 6.20 -11.85 20.19
N GLN A 275 5.06 -11.23 20.45
CA GLN A 275 4.22 -10.53 19.47
C GLN A 275 4.69 -9.08 19.26
N ASP A 276 4.09 -8.39 18.29
CA ASP A 276 4.34 -6.99 17.96
C ASP A 276 5.80 -6.71 17.54
N GLN A 277 6.41 -7.73 16.93
CA GLN A 277 7.79 -7.72 16.46
C GLN A 277 7.84 -7.86 14.95
N VAL A 278 8.87 -7.26 14.36
CA VAL A 278 9.18 -7.43 12.94
C VAL A 278 10.65 -7.73 12.75
N ILE A 279 10.93 -8.68 11.88
CA ILE A 279 12.27 -8.95 11.36
C ILE A 279 12.28 -8.51 9.91
N VAL A 280 13.27 -7.71 9.54
CA VAL A 280 13.31 -7.06 8.22
C VAL A 280 14.35 -7.76 7.34
N ASN A 281 14.00 -8.02 6.08
CA ASN A 281 14.97 -8.52 5.10
C ASN A 281 16.12 -7.51 4.97
N ALA A 282 17.37 -7.97 5.09
CA ALA A 282 18.55 -7.10 5.04
C ALA A 282 18.59 -6.23 3.77
N ALA A 283 18.14 -6.75 2.62
CA ALA A 283 18.06 -5.98 1.38
C ALA A 283 17.02 -4.85 1.45
N TYR A 284 15.86 -5.13 2.05
CA TYR A 284 14.79 -4.13 2.24
C TYR A 284 15.18 -3.09 3.28
N SER A 285 15.81 -3.52 4.38
CA SER A 285 16.38 -2.64 5.41
C SER A 285 17.37 -1.65 4.82
N GLN A 286 18.28 -2.09 3.95
CA GLN A 286 19.21 -1.19 3.26
C GLN A 286 18.49 -0.20 2.34
N LYS A 287 17.49 -0.66 1.57
CA LYS A 287 16.70 0.17 0.66
C LYS A 287 15.92 1.28 1.40
N LYS A 288 15.30 0.94 2.53
CA LYS A 288 14.46 1.86 3.33
C LYS A 288 15.20 2.50 4.51
N SER A 289 16.49 2.19 4.69
CA SER A 289 17.33 2.64 5.82
C SER A 289 16.78 2.27 7.21
N ILE A 290 16.14 1.11 7.33
CA ILE A 290 15.54 0.60 8.58
C ILE A 290 16.60 -0.14 9.41
N LYS A 291 16.60 0.04 10.73
CA LYS A 291 17.55 -0.57 11.67
C LYS A 291 16.84 -1.33 12.78
N VAL A 292 17.59 -2.21 13.45
CA VAL A 292 17.12 -2.85 14.69
C VAL A 292 16.84 -1.77 15.75
N GLY A 293 15.68 -1.85 16.38
CA GLY A 293 15.15 -0.88 17.33
C GLY A 293 14.18 0.14 16.74
N ASP A 294 14.06 0.24 15.42
CA ASP A 294 13.08 1.13 14.78
C ASP A 294 11.65 0.63 15.00
N GLN A 295 10.69 1.55 14.92
CA GLN A 295 9.26 1.21 14.93
C GLN A 295 8.68 1.35 13.53
N LEU A 296 8.00 0.31 13.07
CA LEU A 296 7.26 0.29 11.80
C LEU A 296 5.78 0.20 12.10
N THR A 297 4.98 1.04 11.45
CA THR A 297 3.52 0.94 11.55
C THR A 297 3.00 0.20 10.32
N LEU A 298 2.23 -0.86 10.57
CA LEU A 298 1.59 -1.67 9.54
C LEU A 298 0.13 -1.88 9.93
N GLY A 299 -0.78 -1.37 9.11
CA GLY A 299 -2.20 -1.25 9.42
C GLY A 299 -2.41 -0.46 10.71
N SER A 300 -3.07 -1.08 11.68
CA SER A 300 -3.33 -0.51 13.00
C SER A 300 -2.29 -0.85 14.06
N LYS A 301 -1.29 -1.71 13.76
CA LYS A 301 -0.25 -2.10 14.73
C LYS A 301 1.04 -1.32 14.51
N THR A 302 1.71 -1.03 15.61
CA THR A 302 3.10 -0.58 15.64
C THR A 302 3.98 -1.74 16.07
N LEU A 303 4.97 -2.06 15.23
CA LEU A 303 5.84 -3.22 15.35
C LEU A 303 7.27 -2.75 15.64
N THR A 304 7.97 -3.43 16.52
CA THR A 304 9.38 -3.13 16.82
C THR A 304 10.29 -4.00 15.97
N VAL A 305 11.26 -3.39 15.28
CA VAL A 305 12.28 -4.11 14.51
C VAL A 305 13.24 -4.79 15.48
N VAL A 306 13.19 -6.11 15.59
CA VAL A 306 14.04 -6.88 16.53
C VAL A 306 15.25 -7.52 15.87
N GLY A 307 15.22 -7.67 14.55
CA GLY A 307 16.33 -8.27 13.82
C GLY A 307 16.30 -8.01 12.32
N LEU A 308 17.43 -8.28 11.68
CA LEU A 308 17.58 -8.32 10.23
C LEU A 308 17.88 -9.76 9.79
N VAL A 309 17.30 -10.19 8.67
CA VAL A 309 17.42 -11.56 8.16
C VAL A 309 17.93 -11.59 6.73
N SER A 310 18.72 -12.62 6.42
CA SER A 310 19.06 -13.00 5.05
C SER A 310 18.33 -14.31 4.71
N PRO A 311 17.09 -14.23 4.19
CA PRO A 311 16.25 -15.41 4.01
C PRO A 311 16.83 -16.32 2.92
N GLN A 312 16.70 -17.63 3.13
CA GLN A 312 17.29 -18.64 2.23
C GLN A 312 16.24 -19.41 1.41
N LEU A 313 14.96 -19.07 1.57
CA LEU A 313 13.85 -19.58 0.75
C LEU A 313 13.64 -18.68 -0.47
N TYR A 314 14.63 -18.66 -1.37
CA TYR A 314 14.83 -17.63 -2.41
C TYR A 314 13.58 -17.25 -3.25
N THR A 315 12.69 -18.19 -3.56
CA THR A 315 11.50 -17.94 -4.39
C THR A 315 10.30 -17.38 -3.62
N ASN A 316 10.29 -17.51 -2.30
CA ASN A 316 9.17 -17.17 -1.43
C ASN A 316 9.66 -16.32 -0.25
N THR A 317 10.42 -15.27 -0.57
CA THR A 317 10.91 -14.30 0.40
C THR A 317 9.94 -13.14 0.57
N ALA A 318 9.94 -12.54 1.75
CA ALA A 318 9.25 -11.30 2.08
C ALA A 318 10.24 -10.18 2.42
N ASP A 319 9.75 -8.95 2.36
CA ASP A 319 10.46 -7.76 2.81
C ASP A 319 10.41 -7.63 4.33
N LEU A 320 9.26 -7.95 4.93
CA LEU A 320 9.02 -7.92 6.37
C LEU A 320 8.51 -9.29 6.85
N TYR A 321 8.99 -9.72 8.01
CA TYR A 321 8.55 -10.95 8.68
C TYR A 321 7.97 -10.61 10.04
N LEU A 322 6.81 -11.17 10.36
CA LEU A 322 6.06 -10.97 11.60
C LEU A 322 5.72 -12.33 12.20
N PRO A 323 5.40 -12.43 13.50
CA PRO A 323 4.71 -13.59 14.03
C PRO A 323 3.42 -13.87 13.24
N LEU A 324 3.14 -15.15 12.94
CA LEU A 324 2.01 -15.55 12.11
C LEU A 324 0.67 -14.96 12.60
N GLN A 325 0.43 -15.03 13.92
CA GLN A 325 -0.76 -14.50 14.55
C GLN A 325 -0.93 -12.99 14.29
N ASP A 326 0.15 -12.21 14.38
CA ASP A 326 0.10 -10.76 14.16
C ASP A 326 -0.33 -10.43 12.73
N LEU A 327 0.17 -11.18 11.73
CA LEU A 327 -0.21 -10.96 10.34
C LEU A 327 -1.64 -11.43 10.06
N GLN A 328 -2.08 -12.55 10.65
CA GLN A 328 -3.46 -13.03 10.54
C GLN A 328 -4.44 -11.99 11.11
N ASP A 329 -4.12 -11.42 12.26
CA ASP A 329 -4.90 -10.35 12.90
C ASP A 329 -4.94 -9.08 12.06
N LEU A 330 -3.78 -8.63 11.55
CA LEU A 330 -3.69 -7.42 10.73
C LEU A 330 -4.40 -7.55 9.38
N SER A 331 -4.36 -8.73 8.78
CA SER A 331 -4.92 -8.95 7.45
C SER A 331 -6.36 -9.48 7.45
N GLY A 332 -6.95 -9.72 8.62
CA GLY A 332 -8.29 -10.30 8.77
C GLY A 332 -8.39 -11.76 8.32
N ARG A 333 -7.28 -12.52 8.41
CA ARG A 333 -7.14 -13.89 7.88
C ARG A 333 -6.94 -14.91 9.00
N GLN A 334 -7.86 -14.89 9.97
CA GLN A 334 -7.77 -15.77 11.11
C GLN A 334 -7.81 -17.23 10.71
N ASP A 335 -6.93 -18.01 11.32
CA ASP A 335 -6.79 -19.45 11.10
C ASP A 335 -6.51 -19.81 9.63
N ARG A 336 -5.91 -18.89 8.85
CA ARG A 336 -5.60 -19.10 7.44
C ARG A 336 -4.14 -18.86 7.09
N ILE A 337 -3.64 -19.69 6.18
CA ILE A 337 -2.25 -19.75 5.73
C ILE A 337 -2.21 -19.97 4.22
N ASN A 338 -1.12 -19.66 3.54
CA ASN A 338 -0.92 -20.01 2.12
C ASN A 338 0.41 -20.71 1.83
N VAL A 339 1.21 -20.92 2.88
CA VAL A 339 2.42 -21.73 2.85
C VAL A 339 2.36 -22.73 3.99
N LEU A 340 2.57 -24.01 3.66
CA LEU A 340 2.83 -25.06 4.63
C LEU A 340 4.17 -25.71 4.29
N LEU A 341 5.10 -25.65 5.22
CA LEU A 341 6.41 -26.31 5.12
C LEU A 341 6.34 -27.63 5.86
N VAL A 342 6.71 -28.73 5.19
CA VAL A 342 6.63 -30.08 5.73
C VAL A 342 7.98 -30.77 5.67
N LYS A 343 8.39 -31.31 6.82
CA LYS A 343 9.50 -32.24 6.95
C LYS A 343 8.97 -33.67 6.96
N SER A 344 9.45 -34.47 6.02
CA SER A 344 9.12 -35.89 5.94
C SER A 344 9.83 -36.67 7.05
N THR A 345 9.33 -37.86 7.39
CA THR A 345 10.00 -38.76 8.35
C THR A 345 11.36 -39.20 7.87
N ASP A 346 11.48 -39.54 6.58
CA ASP A 346 12.72 -39.97 5.93
C ASP A 346 12.82 -39.43 4.49
N ALA A 347 14.04 -39.32 3.95
CA ALA A 347 14.27 -38.80 2.60
C ALA A 347 13.60 -39.63 1.48
N TYR A 348 13.34 -40.92 1.73
CA TYR A 348 12.68 -41.82 0.77
C TYR A 348 11.15 -41.68 0.76
N SER A 349 10.56 -41.02 1.76
CA SER A 349 9.09 -40.86 1.86
C SER A 349 8.60 -39.53 1.30
N VAL A 350 9.49 -38.68 0.75
CA VAL A 350 9.14 -37.34 0.24
C VAL A 350 8.10 -37.44 -0.87
N GLU A 351 8.28 -38.32 -1.87
CA GLU A 351 7.35 -38.46 -3.00
C GLU A 351 5.96 -38.98 -2.56
N GLU A 352 5.94 -39.96 -1.64
CA GLU A 352 4.70 -40.46 -1.05
C GLU A 352 3.98 -39.38 -0.25
N THR A 353 4.73 -38.62 0.55
CA THR A 353 4.22 -37.52 1.37
C THR A 353 3.67 -36.40 0.49
N SER A 354 4.40 -36.00 -0.56
CA SER A 354 3.96 -35.03 -1.57
C SER A 354 2.63 -35.44 -2.21
N SER A 355 2.50 -36.71 -2.59
CA SER A 355 1.27 -37.26 -3.19
C SER A 355 0.07 -37.25 -2.22
N LYS A 356 0.29 -37.60 -0.95
CA LYS A 356 -0.75 -37.51 0.09
C LYS A 356 -1.19 -36.06 0.33
N LEU A 357 -0.23 -35.13 0.41
CA LEU A 357 -0.49 -33.70 0.62
C LEU A 357 -1.28 -33.09 -0.56
N GLY A 358 -0.92 -33.41 -1.81
CA GLY A 358 -1.64 -32.92 -2.98
C GLY A 358 -3.12 -33.35 -3.01
N ASN A 359 -3.44 -34.53 -2.48
CA ASN A 359 -4.84 -34.99 -2.35
C ASN A 359 -5.58 -34.32 -1.19
N LEU A 360 -4.88 -34.00 -0.11
CA LEU A 360 -5.45 -33.37 1.07
C LEU A 360 -5.82 -31.90 0.80
N PHE A 361 -4.93 -31.16 0.14
CA PHE A 361 -5.11 -29.75 -0.17
C PHE A 361 -5.51 -29.58 -1.63
N ALA A 362 -6.82 -29.57 -1.91
CA ALA A 362 -7.34 -29.31 -3.26
C ALA A 362 -6.77 -28.01 -3.84
N GLY A 363 -6.39 -28.03 -5.13
CA GLY A 363 -5.73 -26.92 -5.81
C GLY A 363 -4.33 -26.54 -5.27
N ALA A 364 -3.74 -27.34 -4.39
CA ALA A 364 -2.39 -27.08 -3.90
C ALA A 364 -1.33 -27.42 -4.93
N LYS A 365 -0.35 -26.53 -5.04
CA LYS A 365 0.91 -26.77 -5.71
C LYS A 365 1.92 -27.24 -4.67
N ILE A 366 2.37 -28.48 -4.85
CA ILE A 366 3.45 -29.07 -4.07
C ILE A 366 4.77 -28.72 -4.76
N ILE A 367 5.77 -28.36 -3.98
CA ILE A 367 7.14 -28.14 -4.43
C ILE A 367 8.03 -28.98 -3.52
N ASP A 368 8.77 -29.91 -4.11
CA ASP A 368 9.80 -30.68 -3.42
C ASP A 368 11.15 -30.60 -4.15
N SER A 369 12.15 -31.32 -3.64
CA SER A 369 13.49 -31.35 -4.23
C SER A 369 13.50 -31.89 -5.66
N SER A 370 12.56 -32.77 -6.02
CA SER A 370 12.45 -33.32 -7.38
C SER A 370 11.94 -32.28 -8.37
N ASP A 371 10.91 -31.50 -8.00
CA ASP A 371 10.37 -30.41 -8.81
C ASP A 371 11.38 -29.28 -9.00
N THR A 372 12.16 -28.97 -7.95
CA THR A 372 13.20 -27.95 -8.02
C THR A 372 14.29 -28.37 -9.03
N ALA A 373 14.74 -29.63 -8.98
CA ALA A 373 15.73 -30.17 -9.89
C ALA A 373 15.25 -30.17 -11.36
N GLN A 374 13.98 -30.50 -11.61
CA GLN A 374 13.40 -30.48 -12.96
C GLN A 374 13.34 -29.07 -13.55
N ASN A 375 12.96 -28.06 -12.75
CA ASN A 375 12.88 -26.66 -13.19
C ASN A 375 14.26 -26.07 -13.52
N VAL A 376 15.29 -26.40 -12.73
CA VAL A 376 16.68 -25.98 -13.02
C VAL A 376 17.21 -26.68 -14.27
N SER A 377 16.98 -27.99 -14.42
CA SER A 377 17.42 -28.74 -15.60
C SER A 377 16.73 -28.24 -16.89
N GLY A 378 15.42 -27.97 -16.84
CA GLY A 378 14.67 -27.42 -17.97
C GLY A 378 15.13 -26.02 -18.37
N SER A 379 15.40 -25.14 -17.39
CA SER A 379 15.93 -23.80 -17.67
C SER A 379 17.34 -23.85 -18.29
N LEU A 380 18.21 -24.75 -17.83
CA LEU A 380 19.56 -24.91 -18.40
C LEU A 380 19.52 -25.48 -19.84
N VAL A 381 18.63 -26.43 -20.13
CA VAL A 381 18.44 -26.96 -21.49
C VAL A 381 17.90 -25.88 -22.43
N ASN A 382 16.96 -25.06 -21.98
CA ASN A 382 16.46 -23.93 -22.77
C ASN A 382 17.54 -22.87 -23.03
N THR A 383 18.43 -22.63 -22.07
CA THR A 383 19.53 -21.68 -22.24
C THR A 383 20.61 -22.21 -23.19
N ALA A 384 20.90 -23.52 -23.14
CA ALA A 384 21.83 -24.18 -24.05
C ALA A 384 21.31 -24.29 -25.50
N ASN A 385 19.99 -24.28 -25.70
CA ASN A 385 19.36 -24.26 -27.02
C ASN A 385 19.24 -22.85 -27.64
N LEU A 386 19.61 -21.80 -26.89
CA LEU A 386 19.61 -20.40 -27.33
C LEU A 386 21.00 -19.88 -27.74
N THR A 387 22.03 -20.73 -27.65
CA THR A 387 23.40 -20.50 -28.16
C THR A 387 23.71 -21.52 -29.23
#